data_AF-A0A317VUX0-F1
#
_entry.id   AF-A0A317VUX0-F1
#
_cell.length_a   1.000
_cell.length_b   1.000
_cell.length_c   1.000
_cell.angle_alpha   90.00
_cell.angle_beta   90.00
_cell.angle_gamma   90.00
#
_symmetry.space_group_name_H-M   'P 1'
#
loop_
_entity.id
_entity.type
_entity.pdbx_description
1 polymer ?
#
loop_
_entity_poly.entity_id
_entity_poly.type
_entity_poly.pdbx_seq_one_letter_code
_entity_poly.pdbx_strand_id
1 'polypeptide(L)'
;MSRLNLPILTKDPFTSTTSTSTQIPDLSLPILTKRTTTSNDSAPLVSIICTDETIQSSLLTQLLTEAYNKKPDAPRSLVVLSTDSKHAIQNLTPDSATQHPVTPFISPFLGMTETDVAGFLARTCVGSAISTKVFYIADDQTPATGNLQMVFMYANNPLSRISFPMEWEYANLLGVGVVRDPEITGEKVLSLIWKGVYKSNQPESPFWGDEL
;
A
#
# COMPACT_ATOMS: atom_id res chain seq x y z
N MET A 1 -53.56 19.48 43.21
CA MET A 1 -52.85 19.00 44.41
C MET A 1 -51.46 18.56 43.94
N SER A 2 -50.29 19.04 44.35
CA SER A 2 -49.76 20.11 45.20
C SER A 2 -48.31 20.30 44.72
N ARG A 3 -47.91 21.48 44.23
CA ARG A 3 -47.04 22.50 44.87
C ARG A 3 -45.57 22.13 45.15
N LEU A 4 -44.69 22.98 44.56
CA LEU A 4 -43.52 23.67 45.15
C LEU A 4 -42.19 22.86 45.22
N ASN A 5 -40.99 23.40 44.93
CA ASN A 5 -40.42 24.73 45.19
C ASN A 5 -39.30 25.09 44.18
N LEU A 6 -39.26 26.37 43.79
CA LEU A 6 -38.04 27.11 43.46
C LEU A 6 -37.45 27.69 44.74
N PRO A 7 -36.13 27.94 44.82
CA PRO A 7 -35.57 29.07 45.54
C PRO A 7 -35.14 30.18 44.58
N ILE A 8 -35.22 31.40 45.11
CA ILE A 8 -35.15 32.71 44.48
C ILE A 8 -33.80 33.37 44.81
N LEU A 9 -33.14 33.93 43.78
CA LEU A 9 -32.43 35.23 43.72
C LEU A 9 -31.25 35.53 44.67
N THR A 10 -30.14 35.99 44.09
CA THR A 10 -29.49 37.26 44.52
C THR A 10 -28.63 37.84 43.39
N LYS A 11 -28.55 39.17 43.40
CA LYS A 11 -28.09 40.12 42.37
C LYS A 11 -26.55 40.20 42.24
N ASP A 12 -26.15 40.67 41.05
CA ASP A 12 -24.85 41.15 40.52
C ASP A 12 -24.06 42.11 41.46
N PRO A 13 -22.83 42.65 41.18
CA PRO A 13 -22.13 42.82 39.88
C PRO A 13 -20.56 42.93 39.86
N PHE A 14 -20.01 43.19 38.64
CA PHE A 14 -18.76 43.93 38.29
C PHE A 14 -17.35 43.25 38.33
N THR A 15 -16.79 43.07 37.11
CA THR A 15 -15.40 43.36 36.62
C THR A 15 -14.18 42.77 37.34
N SER A 16 -13.08 42.29 36.73
CA SER A 16 -12.51 42.16 35.38
C SER A 16 -11.39 41.12 35.53
N THR A 17 -10.98 40.30 34.55
CA THR A 17 -9.83 40.58 33.66
C THR A 17 -9.42 39.29 32.91
N THR A 18 -8.96 39.47 31.66
CA THR A 18 -7.97 38.66 30.90
C THR A 18 -8.26 37.20 30.49
N SER A 19 -8.61 37.07 29.20
CA SER A 19 -8.00 36.22 28.17
C SER A 19 -7.47 34.83 28.56
N THR A 20 -8.20 33.78 28.15
CA THR A 20 -7.56 32.50 27.81
C THR A 20 -8.23 31.88 26.59
N SER A 21 -7.44 31.75 25.53
CA SER A 21 -7.71 30.99 24.31
C SER A 21 -8.20 29.58 24.67
N THR A 22 -9.41 29.22 24.26
CA THR A 22 -9.89 27.84 24.37
C THR A 22 -9.34 27.07 23.17
N GLN A 23 -8.25 26.38 23.46
CA GLN A 23 -7.53 25.44 22.62
C GLN A 23 -8.44 24.27 22.24
N ILE A 24 -8.45 23.93 20.95
CA ILE A 24 -9.08 22.74 20.38
C ILE A 24 -8.49 21.50 21.07
N PRO A 25 -9.29 20.50 21.48
CA PRO A 25 -8.74 19.27 22.05
C PRO A 25 -7.88 18.55 21.01
N ASP A 26 -6.59 18.50 21.32
CA ASP A 26 -5.53 17.78 20.64
C ASP A 26 -5.84 16.27 20.70
N LEU A 27 -6.23 15.69 19.57
CA LEU A 27 -6.37 14.24 19.40
C LEU A 27 -4.98 13.65 19.22
N SER A 28 -4.22 13.61 20.31
CA SER A 28 -2.94 12.93 20.38
C SER A 28 -3.17 11.42 20.37
N LEU A 29 -2.86 10.78 19.23
CA LEU A 29 -2.82 9.32 19.13
C LEU A 29 -1.76 8.75 20.08
N PRO A 30 -2.03 7.63 20.78
CA PRO A 30 -1.06 7.04 21.68
C PRO A 30 0.12 6.47 20.89
N ILE A 31 1.32 7.01 21.14
CA ILE A 31 2.60 6.48 20.65
C ILE A 31 2.80 5.13 21.35
N LEU A 32 2.42 4.04 20.67
CA LEU A 32 2.73 2.69 21.11
C LEU A 32 4.18 2.38 20.73
N THR A 33 5.11 2.70 21.63
CA THR A 33 6.52 2.37 21.50
C THR A 33 6.71 0.85 21.65
N LYS A 34 6.51 0.09 20.56
CA LYS A 34 6.89 -1.32 20.52
C LYS A 34 8.33 -1.42 20.00
N ARG A 35 9.18 -1.91 20.90
CA ARG A 35 10.62 -2.10 20.81
C ARG A 35 11.00 -2.88 19.53
N THR A 36 11.61 -2.19 18.56
CA THR A 36 12.18 -2.80 17.35
C THR A 36 13.39 -3.64 17.73
N THR A 37 13.33 -4.94 17.49
CA THR A 37 14.50 -5.81 17.50
C THR A 37 15.35 -5.48 16.29
N THR A 38 16.60 -5.12 16.55
CA THR A 38 17.67 -4.82 15.60
C THR A 38 17.84 -5.87 14.51
N SER A 39 17.55 -5.49 13.28
CA SER A 39 17.99 -6.15 12.04
C SER A 39 17.91 -5.10 10.94
N ASN A 40 19.00 -4.35 10.70
CA ASN A 40 19.21 -3.42 9.57
C ASN A 40 17.94 -3.09 8.76
N ASP A 41 17.16 -2.12 9.26
CA ASP A 41 15.84 -1.70 8.76
C ASP A 41 15.91 -1.11 7.35
N SER A 42 16.09 -1.99 6.38
CA SER A 42 16.02 -1.66 4.98
C SER A 42 14.65 -2.16 4.51
N ALA A 43 13.71 -1.23 4.29
CA ALA A 43 12.35 -1.50 3.84
C ALA A 43 12.35 -2.47 2.63
N PRO A 44 11.68 -3.64 2.69
CA PRO A 44 11.60 -4.55 1.54
C PRO A 44 11.10 -3.86 0.27
N LEU A 45 11.62 -4.31 -0.87
CA LEU A 45 11.20 -3.90 -2.20
C LEU A 45 9.92 -4.63 -2.60
N VAL A 46 9.04 -3.93 -3.31
CA VAL A 46 7.85 -4.50 -3.93
C VAL A 46 8.11 -4.67 -5.42
N SER A 47 7.99 -5.91 -5.89
CA SER A 47 8.27 -6.25 -7.28
C SER A 47 7.11 -5.89 -8.21
N ILE A 48 7.45 -5.40 -9.40
CA ILE A 48 6.60 -5.35 -10.59
C ILE A 48 7.09 -6.46 -11.51
N ILE A 49 6.19 -7.37 -11.85
CA ILE A 49 6.46 -8.58 -12.62
C ILE A 49 5.65 -8.51 -13.90
N CYS A 50 6.31 -8.47 -15.05
CA CYS A 50 5.63 -8.36 -16.33
C CYS A 50 5.39 -9.75 -16.89
N THR A 51 4.14 -10.14 -17.09
CA THR A 51 3.78 -11.47 -17.60
C THR A 51 3.39 -11.44 -19.07
N ASP A 52 3.24 -10.26 -19.65
CA ASP A 52 2.81 -10.09 -21.03
C ASP A 52 3.86 -9.36 -21.88
N GLU A 53 3.96 -9.77 -23.14
CA GLU A 53 4.93 -9.28 -24.13
C GLU A 53 4.60 -7.87 -24.66
N THR A 54 3.34 -7.44 -24.51
CA THR A 54 2.91 -6.08 -24.88
C THR A 54 3.42 -5.02 -23.90
N ILE A 55 3.94 -5.43 -22.73
CA ILE A 55 4.52 -4.52 -21.73
C ILE A 55 5.90 -4.07 -22.17
N GLN A 56 5.93 -2.93 -22.84
CA GLN A 56 7.17 -2.33 -23.33
C GLN A 56 7.93 -1.57 -22.23
N SER A 57 9.24 -1.43 -22.44
CA SER A 57 10.16 -0.63 -21.61
C SER A 57 9.66 0.80 -21.36
N SER A 58 9.02 1.42 -22.37
CA SER A 58 8.42 2.76 -22.30
C SER A 58 7.24 2.82 -21.33
N LEU A 59 6.38 1.79 -21.32
CA LEU A 59 5.24 1.72 -20.42
C LEU A 59 5.70 1.57 -18.96
N LEU A 60 6.67 0.70 -18.70
CA LEU A 60 7.24 0.51 -17.36
C LEU A 60 7.93 1.78 -16.83
N THR A 61 8.61 2.47 -17.74
CA THR A 61 9.18 3.79 -17.52
C THR A 61 8.11 4.81 -17.10
N GLN A 62 7.01 4.89 -17.84
CA GLN A 62 5.91 5.80 -17.57
C GLN A 62 5.28 5.47 -16.22
N LEU A 63 5.00 4.19 -15.99
CA LEU A 63 4.44 3.66 -14.76
C LEU A 63 5.24 4.09 -13.54
N LEU A 64 6.54 3.79 -13.51
CA LEU A 64 7.41 4.15 -12.39
C LEU A 64 7.48 5.66 -12.21
N THR A 65 7.51 6.42 -13.30
CA THR A 65 7.52 7.88 -13.26
C THR A 65 6.27 8.42 -12.58
N GLU A 66 5.09 7.97 -12.99
CA GLU A 66 3.82 8.38 -12.40
C GLU A 66 3.70 7.91 -10.94
N ALA A 67 4.09 6.68 -10.64
CA ALA A 67 4.08 6.12 -9.29
C ALA A 67 4.95 6.90 -8.30
N TYR A 68 6.15 7.33 -8.72
CA TYR A 68 7.03 8.13 -7.86
C TYR A 68 6.62 9.60 -7.79
N ASN A 69 6.07 10.15 -8.87
CA ASN A 69 5.61 11.54 -8.89
C ASN A 69 4.35 11.75 -8.04
N LYS A 70 3.57 10.71 -7.77
CA LYS A 70 2.37 10.81 -6.93
C LYS A 70 2.67 11.29 -5.52
N LYS A 71 3.81 10.89 -4.95
CA LYS A 71 4.34 11.42 -3.69
C LYS A 71 5.87 11.46 -3.73
N PRO A 72 6.46 12.58 -4.17
CA PRO A 72 7.91 12.70 -4.37
C PRO A 72 8.72 12.49 -3.08
N ASP A 73 8.14 12.81 -1.93
CA ASP A 73 8.79 12.65 -0.62
C ASP A 73 8.73 11.22 -0.07
N ALA A 74 7.99 10.31 -0.73
CA ALA A 74 7.94 8.91 -0.33
C ALA A 74 9.23 8.19 -0.75
N PRO A 75 9.77 7.28 0.08
CA PRO A 75 10.83 6.38 -0.35
C PRO A 75 10.42 5.62 -1.61
N ARG A 76 11.39 5.34 -2.48
CA ARG A 76 11.17 4.47 -3.64
C ARG A 76 11.21 3.03 -3.18
N SER A 77 10.15 2.28 -3.43
CA SER A 77 10.05 0.86 -3.02
C SER A 77 9.78 -0.08 -4.18
N LEU A 78 9.60 0.40 -5.41
CA LEU A 78 9.25 -0.43 -6.55
C LEU A 78 10.49 -0.93 -7.28
N VAL A 79 10.49 -2.21 -7.65
CA VAL A 79 11.53 -2.80 -8.51
C VAL A 79 10.90 -3.59 -9.63
N VAL A 80 11.33 -3.35 -10.87
CA VAL A 80 10.93 -4.18 -12.00
C VAL A 80 11.84 -5.41 -12.01
N LEU A 81 11.27 -6.60 -11.86
CA LEU A 81 12.08 -7.83 -11.87
C LEU A 81 12.45 -8.19 -13.31
N SER A 82 13.74 -8.05 -13.63
CA SER A 82 14.32 -8.36 -14.94
C SER A 82 15.08 -9.69 -14.99
N THR A 83 15.00 -10.49 -13.93
CA THR A 83 15.69 -11.77 -13.83
C THR A 83 14.91 -12.74 -12.96
N ASP A 84 14.94 -14.02 -13.33
CA ASP A 84 14.44 -15.16 -12.56
C ASP A 84 15.57 -15.85 -11.76
N SER A 85 16.81 -15.38 -11.91
CA SER A 85 17.98 -15.95 -11.24
C SER A 85 17.93 -15.66 -9.74
N LYS A 86 17.85 -16.73 -8.95
CA LYS A 86 17.89 -16.68 -7.49
C LYS A 86 19.09 -15.88 -6.97
N HIS A 87 20.27 -16.11 -7.53
CA HIS A 87 21.50 -15.42 -7.10
C HIS A 87 21.41 -13.92 -7.37
N ALA A 88 20.89 -13.52 -8.54
CA ALA A 88 20.72 -12.10 -8.85
C ALA A 88 19.69 -11.43 -7.92
N ILE A 89 18.58 -12.11 -7.64
CA ILE A 89 17.52 -11.63 -6.73
C ILE A 89 18.03 -11.50 -5.30
N GLN A 90 18.85 -12.43 -4.83
CA GLN A 90 19.44 -12.38 -3.49
C GLN A 90 20.41 -11.21 -3.30
N ASN A 91 20.99 -10.69 -4.39
CA ASN A 91 21.87 -9.53 -4.35
C ASN A 91 21.13 -8.20 -4.44
N LEU A 92 19.80 -8.20 -4.60
CA LEU A 92 19.01 -6.98 -4.58
C LEU A 92 19.01 -6.38 -3.17
N THR A 93 19.16 -5.06 -3.11
CA THR A 93 19.11 -4.23 -1.90
C THR A 93 18.02 -3.19 -2.07
N PRO A 94 17.57 -2.46 -1.03
CA PRO A 94 16.57 -1.41 -1.22
C PRO A 94 16.99 -0.28 -2.16
N ASP A 95 18.29 -0.06 -2.33
CA ASP A 95 18.82 0.88 -3.33
C ASP A 95 18.60 0.39 -4.77
N SER A 96 18.22 -0.88 -4.95
CA SER A 96 17.85 -1.48 -6.25
C SER A 96 16.45 -1.07 -6.72
N ALA A 97 15.72 -0.26 -5.95
CA ALA A 97 14.47 0.33 -6.41
C ALA A 97 14.68 0.99 -7.78
N THR A 98 13.93 0.54 -8.78
CA THR A 98 14.17 0.91 -10.18
C THR A 98 13.81 2.38 -10.37
N GLN A 99 14.73 3.14 -10.95
CA GLN A 99 14.46 4.51 -11.40
C GLN A 99 14.13 4.50 -12.89
N HIS A 100 13.30 5.44 -13.33
CA HIS A 100 13.10 5.68 -14.76
C HIS A 100 14.40 6.28 -15.36
N PRO A 101 14.87 5.84 -16.56
CA PRO A 101 14.27 4.88 -17.49
C PRO A 101 14.61 3.40 -17.30
N VAL A 102 13.60 2.57 -17.55
CA VAL A 102 13.68 1.12 -17.67
C VAL A 102 14.04 0.80 -19.11
N THR A 103 15.32 0.69 -19.47
CA THR A 103 15.72 0.40 -20.86
C THR A 103 17.06 -0.34 -20.99
N PRO A 104 17.18 -1.31 -21.92
CA PRO A 104 16.13 -2.16 -22.49
C PRO A 104 15.71 -3.27 -21.52
N PHE A 105 14.42 -3.63 -21.51
CA PHE A 105 13.85 -4.65 -20.63
C PHE A 105 13.15 -5.76 -21.41
N ILE A 106 13.43 -7.01 -21.05
CA ILE A 106 12.71 -8.21 -21.47
C ILE A 106 12.36 -8.97 -20.20
N SER A 107 11.09 -9.28 -20.02
CA SER A 107 10.66 -10.02 -18.84
C SER A 107 11.04 -11.50 -18.95
N PRO A 108 11.59 -12.13 -17.91
CA PRO A 108 11.75 -13.58 -17.84
C PRO A 108 10.44 -14.29 -17.44
N PHE A 109 9.37 -13.55 -17.15
CA PHE A 109 8.11 -14.08 -16.61
C PHE A 109 6.97 -14.12 -17.65
N LEU A 110 7.30 -14.00 -18.95
CA LEU A 110 6.31 -14.00 -20.02
C LEU A 110 5.46 -15.29 -20.01
N GLY A 111 4.15 -15.14 -20.12
CA GLY A 111 3.17 -16.23 -20.10
C GLY A 111 2.91 -16.84 -18.72
N MET A 112 3.55 -16.37 -17.65
CA MET A 112 3.27 -16.87 -16.31
C MET A 112 1.91 -16.40 -15.80
N THR A 113 1.15 -17.31 -15.20
CA THR A 113 -0.06 -16.95 -14.48
C THR A 113 0.28 -16.32 -13.13
N GLU A 114 -0.70 -15.66 -12.51
CA GLU A 114 -0.59 -15.16 -11.14
C GLU A 114 -0.13 -16.26 -10.15
N THR A 115 -0.63 -17.49 -10.32
CA THR A 115 -0.25 -18.63 -9.48
C THR A 115 1.23 -19.00 -9.68
N ASP A 116 1.72 -18.96 -10.92
CA ASP A 116 3.11 -19.28 -11.25
C ASP A 116 4.05 -18.24 -10.65
N VAL A 117 3.69 -16.96 -10.77
CA VAL A 117 4.43 -15.83 -10.19
C VAL A 117 4.47 -15.92 -8.66
N ALA A 118 3.33 -16.15 -8.01
CA ALA A 118 3.25 -16.33 -6.57
C ALA A 118 4.13 -17.52 -6.11
N GLY A 119 4.09 -18.63 -6.85
CA GLY A 119 4.92 -19.79 -6.61
C GLY A 119 6.41 -19.51 -6.76
N PHE A 120 6.80 -18.73 -7.78
CA PHE A 120 8.16 -18.28 -7.99
C PHE A 120 8.66 -17.44 -6.81
N LEU A 121 7.90 -16.42 -6.39
CA LEU A 121 8.29 -15.55 -5.28
C LEU A 121 8.46 -16.33 -3.98
N ALA A 122 7.52 -17.23 -3.65
CA ALA A 122 7.58 -18.05 -2.45
C ALA A 122 8.77 -19.03 -2.42
N ARG A 123 9.30 -19.43 -3.59
CA ARG A 123 10.46 -20.35 -3.66
C ARG A 123 11.79 -19.63 -3.78
N THR A 124 11.82 -18.54 -4.54
CA THR A 124 13.06 -17.91 -5.00
C THR A 124 13.42 -16.66 -4.18
N CYS A 125 12.42 -15.91 -3.72
CA CYS A 125 12.63 -14.60 -3.10
C CYS A 125 12.67 -14.66 -1.56
N VAL A 126 12.46 -15.83 -0.95
CA VAL A 126 12.57 -16.00 0.50
C VAL A 126 13.98 -15.65 0.97
N GLY A 127 14.07 -14.70 1.91
CA GLY A 127 15.34 -14.20 2.45
C GLY A 127 16.04 -13.17 1.56
N SER A 128 15.42 -12.72 0.47
CA SER A 128 15.89 -11.58 -0.32
C SER A 128 15.26 -10.26 0.15
N ALA A 129 15.71 -9.13 -0.40
CA ALA A 129 15.07 -7.84 -0.18
C ALA A 129 13.67 -7.72 -0.84
N ILE A 130 13.26 -8.68 -1.67
CA ILE A 130 11.95 -8.67 -2.33
C ILE A 130 10.86 -9.15 -1.36
N SER A 131 9.79 -8.38 -1.28
CA SER A 131 8.55 -8.75 -0.60
C SER A 131 7.93 -9.99 -1.25
N THR A 132 7.78 -11.06 -0.47
CA THR A 132 7.04 -12.27 -0.86
C THR A 132 5.55 -12.19 -0.55
N LYS A 133 5.12 -11.15 0.18
CA LYS A 133 3.72 -10.96 0.59
C LYS A 133 2.95 -10.08 -0.38
N VAL A 134 3.60 -9.06 -0.94
CA VAL A 134 2.99 -8.11 -1.87
C VAL A 134 3.89 -7.90 -3.06
N PHE A 135 3.26 -7.95 -4.24
CA PHE A 135 3.86 -7.70 -5.53
C PHE A 135 2.78 -7.26 -6.53
N TYR A 136 3.23 -6.75 -7.67
CA TYR A 136 2.38 -6.32 -8.77
C TYR A 136 2.64 -7.17 -10.00
N ILE A 137 1.58 -7.49 -10.74
CA ILE A 137 1.65 -8.08 -12.08
C ILE A 137 1.26 -7.01 -13.10
N ALA A 138 2.07 -6.88 -14.13
CA ALA A 138 1.77 -6.14 -15.34
C ALA A 138 1.46 -7.15 -16.46
N ASP A 139 0.20 -7.20 -16.86
CA ASP A 139 -0.39 -8.13 -17.83
C ASP A 139 -0.92 -7.39 -19.08
N ASP A 140 -1.57 -8.11 -19.98
CA ASP A 140 -2.17 -7.59 -21.22
C ASP A 140 -3.23 -6.49 -20.99
N GLN A 141 -3.85 -6.44 -19.81
CA GLN A 141 -4.85 -5.45 -19.44
C GLN A 141 -4.24 -4.15 -18.92
N THR A 142 -2.98 -4.19 -18.47
CA THR A 142 -2.29 -3.04 -17.87
C THR A 142 -2.23 -1.81 -18.81
N PRO A 143 -1.86 -1.94 -20.11
CA PRO A 143 -1.82 -0.79 -21.02
C PRO A 143 -3.19 -0.16 -21.27
N ALA A 144 -4.25 -0.98 -21.28
CA ALA A 144 -5.61 -0.54 -21.58
C ALA A 144 -6.29 0.13 -20.37
N THR A 145 -5.99 -0.35 -19.16
CA THR A 145 -6.69 0.05 -17.94
C THR A 145 -5.90 1.05 -17.08
N GLY A 146 -4.58 1.17 -17.28
CA GLY A 146 -3.70 1.93 -16.39
C GLY A 146 -3.53 1.29 -15.00
N ASN A 147 -3.97 0.04 -14.84
CA ASN A 147 -3.95 -0.68 -13.58
C ASN A 147 -2.91 -1.79 -13.63
N LEU A 148 -2.17 -1.94 -12.54
CA LEU A 148 -1.46 -3.15 -12.19
C LEU A 148 -2.38 -4.10 -11.42
N GLN A 149 -2.19 -5.40 -11.57
CA GLN A 149 -2.81 -6.35 -10.67
C GLN A 149 -1.97 -6.45 -9.39
N MET A 150 -2.48 -5.91 -8.28
CA MET A 150 -1.84 -6.06 -6.98
C MET A 150 -2.20 -7.40 -6.37
N VAL A 151 -1.21 -8.16 -5.91
CA VAL A 151 -1.40 -9.47 -5.30
C VAL A 151 -0.90 -9.44 -3.87
N PHE A 152 -1.74 -9.90 -2.94
CA PHE A 152 -1.40 -10.10 -1.53
C PHE A 152 -1.43 -11.60 -1.19
N MET A 153 -0.30 -12.15 -0.76
CA MET A 153 -0.15 -13.54 -0.32
C MET A 153 -0.23 -13.66 1.19
N TYR A 154 -1.15 -14.49 1.66
CA TYR A 154 -1.28 -14.84 3.08
C TYR A 154 -0.24 -15.89 3.46
N ALA A 155 0.49 -15.64 4.55
CA ALA A 155 1.47 -16.57 5.12
C ALA A 155 2.50 -17.14 4.11
N ASN A 156 2.85 -16.36 3.07
CA ASN A 156 3.72 -16.79 1.96
C ASN A 156 3.23 -18.07 1.24
N ASN A 157 1.93 -18.37 1.28
CA ASN A 157 1.34 -19.51 0.59
C ASN A 157 0.86 -19.09 -0.81
N PRO A 158 1.44 -19.62 -1.90
CA PRO A 158 1.03 -19.28 -3.26
C PRO A 158 -0.44 -19.55 -3.57
N LEU A 159 -1.10 -20.45 -2.82
CA LEU A 159 -2.51 -20.78 -3.02
C LEU A 159 -3.45 -19.91 -2.18
N SER A 160 -2.94 -19.23 -1.16
CA SER A 160 -3.72 -18.37 -0.29
C SER A 160 -3.36 -16.92 -0.58
N ARG A 161 -4.14 -16.30 -1.47
CA ARG A 161 -3.89 -14.94 -1.94
C ARG A 161 -5.17 -14.23 -2.34
N ILE A 162 -5.10 -12.92 -2.41
CA ILE A 162 -6.14 -12.06 -2.98
C ILE A 162 -5.49 -11.09 -3.95
N SER A 163 -6.20 -10.79 -5.03
CA SER A 163 -5.74 -9.85 -6.05
C SER A 163 -6.81 -8.82 -6.34
N PHE A 164 -6.39 -7.61 -6.67
CA PHE A 164 -7.30 -6.53 -7.06
C PHE A 164 -6.58 -5.56 -8.02
N PRO A 165 -7.33 -4.88 -8.91
CA PRO A 165 -6.75 -3.88 -9.78
C PRO A 165 -6.27 -2.67 -8.97
N MET A 166 -5.12 -2.12 -9.35
CA MET A 166 -4.54 -0.95 -8.73
C MET A 166 -4.00 0.01 -9.77
N GLU A 167 -4.52 1.24 -9.76
CA GLU A 167 -3.96 2.34 -10.55
C GLU A 167 -2.48 2.49 -10.25
N TRP A 168 -1.66 2.41 -11.30
CA TRP A 168 -0.22 2.27 -11.12
C TRP A 168 0.42 3.48 -10.44
N GLU A 169 -0.23 4.64 -10.46
CA GLU A 169 0.29 5.89 -9.91
C GLU A 169 0.35 5.84 -8.37
N TYR A 170 -0.38 4.91 -7.77
CA TYR A 170 -0.36 4.69 -6.33
C TYR A 170 0.47 3.48 -5.90
N ALA A 171 1.06 2.73 -6.84
CA ALA A 171 1.79 1.51 -6.53
C ALA A 171 2.93 1.75 -5.53
N ASN A 172 3.68 2.85 -5.66
CA ASN A 172 4.77 3.15 -4.73
C ASN A 172 4.26 3.50 -3.33
N LEU A 173 3.13 4.22 -3.25
CA LEU A 173 2.52 4.61 -1.97
C LEU A 173 2.10 3.40 -1.15
N LEU A 174 1.43 2.43 -1.78
CA LEU A 174 1.08 1.17 -1.10
C LEU A 174 2.29 0.33 -0.82
N GLY A 175 3.25 0.25 -1.74
CA GLY A 175 4.49 -0.46 -1.51
C GLY A 175 5.15 0.00 -0.21
N VAL A 176 5.34 1.32 -0.04
CA VAL A 176 5.86 1.91 1.20
C VAL A 176 4.96 1.63 2.42
N GLY A 177 3.64 1.73 2.27
CA GLY A 177 2.70 1.52 3.37
C GLY A 177 2.70 0.08 3.91
N VAL A 178 2.62 -0.89 3.01
CA VAL A 178 2.63 -2.33 3.34
C VAL A 178 3.98 -2.75 3.94
N VAL A 179 5.07 -2.20 3.41
CA VAL A 179 6.42 -2.51 3.88
C VAL A 179 6.66 -2.01 5.31
N ARG A 180 6.04 -0.88 5.70
CA ARG A 180 6.19 -0.31 7.04
C ARG A 180 5.41 -1.06 8.14
N ASP A 181 4.37 -1.80 7.78
CA ASP A 181 3.63 -2.65 8.71
C ASP A 181 3.53 -4.07 8.12
N PRO A 182 4.53 -4.93 8.32
CA PRO A 182 4.55 -6.29 7.78
C PRO A 182 3.49 -7.21 8.44
N GLU A 183 2.84 -6.76 9.52
CA GLU A 183 1.67 -7.39 10.15
C GLU A 183 0.34 -6.86 9.56
N ILE A 184 0.39 -5.99 8.54
CA ILE A 184 -0.78 -5.66 7.74
C ILE A 184 -1.35 -6.96 7.17
N THR A 185 -2.55 -7.29 7.65
CA THR A 185 -3.39 -8.34 7.09
C THR A 185 -3.97 -7.87 5.77
N GLY A 186 -4.35 -8.80 4.89
CA GLY A 186 -5.07 -8.44 3.66
C GLY A 186 -6.29 -7.57 3.93
N GLU A 187 -7.00 -7.79 5.04
CA GLU A 187 -8.10 -6.93 5.51
C GLU A 187 -7.68 -5.50 5.85
N LYS A 188 -6.49 -5.29 6.43
CA LYS A 188 -5.93 -3.95 6.65
C LYS A 188 -5.49 -3.30 5.34
N VAL A 189 -4.93 -4.05 4.38
CA VAL A 189 -4.64 -3.55 3.02
C VAL A 189 -5.94 -3.09 2.37
N LEU A 190 -6.96 -3.94 2.37
CA LEU A 190 -8.29 -3.63 1.82
C LEU A 190 -8.95 -2.46 2.56
N SER A 191 -8.77 -2.35 3.88
CA SER A 191 -9.24 -1.23 4.68
C SER A 191 -8.51 0.07 4.33
N LEU A 192 -7.20 0.05 4.08
CA LEU A 192 -6.46 1.21 3.56
C LEU A 192 -6.94 1.60 2.17
N ILE A 193 -7.29 0.62 1.34
CA ILE A 193 -7.83 0.84 0.00
C ILE A 193 -9.24 1.46 0.08
N TRP A 194 -10.13 0.86 0.87
CA TRP A 194 -11.56 1.21 0.95
C TRP A 194 -11.91 2.34 1.92
N LYS A 195 -11.11 2.63 2.96
CA LYS A 195 -11.34 3.79 3.88
C LYS A 195 -11.02 5.15 3.24
N GLY A 196 -10.83 5.22 1.93
CA GLY A 196 -10.84 6.48 1.19
C GLY A 196 -9.46 7.03 0.83
N VAL A 197 -8.40 6.22 0.82
CA VAL A 197 -7.17 6.59 0.09
C VAL A 197 -7.37 6.39 -1.42
N TYR A 198 -8.33 5.54 -1.82
CA TYR A 198 -8.68 5.23 -3.21
C TYR A 198 -10.18 5.43 -3.43
N LYS A 199 -10.59 6.65 -3.75
CA LYS A 199 -11.82 6.87 -4.49
C LYS A 199 -11.46 6.99 -5.96
N SER A 200 -11.21 5.87 -6.62
CA SER A 200 -11.45 5.81 -8.06
C SER A 200 -12.97 5.71 -8.26
N ASN A 201 -13.49 6.35 -9.30
CA ASN A 201 -14.91 6.34 -9.65
C ASN A 201 -15.32 4.96 -10.22
N GLN A 202 -15.15 3.89 -9.44
CA GLN A 202 -15.80 2.63 -9.73
C GLN A 202 -17.30 2.80 -9.47
N PRO A 203 -18.18 2.43 -10.41
CA PRO A 203 -19.62 2.41 -10.15
C PRO A 203 -19.87 1.44 -8.99
N GLU A 204 -20.60 1.92 -7.98
CA GLU A 204 -21.04 1.11 -6.85
C GLU A 204 -21.70 -0.17 -7.40
N SER A 205 -21.00 -1.30 -7.29
CA SER A 205 -21.65 -2.59 -7.47
C SER A 205 -22.46 -2.86 -6.19
N PRO A 206 -23.73 -3.27 -6.32
CA PRO A 206 -24.61 -3.44 -5.17
C PRO A 206 -24.11 -4.59 -4.33
N PHE A 207 -23.66 -4.25 -3.12
CA PHE A 207 -23.47 -5.17 -2.02
C PHE A 207 -24.80 -5.89 -1.80
N TRP A 208 -24.88 -7.18 -2.16
CA TRP A 208 -25.94 -8.04 -1.67
C TRP A 208 -25.63 -8.33 -0.20
N GLY A 209 -26.16 -7.47 0.67
CA GLY A 209 -26.44 -7.79 2.06
C GLY A 209 -27.95 -7.89 2.22
N ASP A 210 -28.40 -9.08 2.62
CA ASP A 210 -29.54 -9.36 3.51
C ASP A 210 -29.59 -10.90 3.60
N GLU A 211 -28.96 -11.50 4.63
CA GLU A 211 -29.63 -11.95 5.86
C GLU A 211 -30.92 -12.76 5.62
N LEU A 212 -30.79 -14.10 5.55
CA LEU A 212 -31.33 -15.13 6.48
C LEU A 212 -31.37 -16.51 5.83
#